data_AF-A0A1F1JU76-F1
#
_entry.id   AF-A0A1F1JU76-F1
#
_cell.length_a   1.000
_cell.length_b   1.000
_cell.length_c   1.000
_cell.angle_alpha   90.00
_cell.angle_beta   90.00
_cell.angle_gamma   90.00
#
_symmetry.space_group_name_H-M   'P 1'
#
loop_
_entity.id
_entity.type
_entity.pdbx_description
1 polymer ?
#
loop_
_entity_poly.entity_id
_entity_poly.type
_entity_poly.pdbx_seq_one_letter_code
_entity_poly.pdbx_strand_id
1 'polypeptide(L)'
;MGATSVERGTDERVPAGEVLDLLGDAAALYPGVREMHLAEALSGHRPTLATPGPLLREHTLPGSDGPVRVVLSTGHGRHGVLLCHRAAAATAAAVRTSAPSVAPTPPARSSPSVPPTLEEAS
;
A
#
# COMPACT_ATOMS: atom_id res chain seq x y z
N MET A 1 13.27 -6.06 11.90
CA MET A 1 13.93 -5.22 10.88
C MET A 1 13.08 -5.23 9.63
N GLY A 2 13.00 -4.13 8.88
CA GLY A 2 12.31 -4.12 7.59
C GLY A 2 11.63 -2.80 7.27
N ALA A 3 11.16 -2.61 6.05
CA ALA A 3 11.20 -3.55 4.92
C ALA A 3 11.63 -2.84 3.64
N THR A 4 12.17 -3.58 2.68
CA THR A 4 12.49 -3.03 1.35
C THR A 4 11.22 -2.63 0.59
N SER A 5 11.40 -1.81 -0.45
CA SER A 5 10.34 -1.39 -1.35
C SER A 5 10.91 -1.41 -2.76
N VAL A 6 10.46 -2.37 -3.57
CA VAL A 6 10.97 -2.63 -4.91
C VAL A 6 9.82 -2.88 -5.87
N GLU A 7 10.01 -2.51 -7.13
CA GLU A 7 9.08 -2.84 -8.22
C GLU A 7 9.66 -4.03 -9.01
N ARG A 8 9.22 -5.25 -8.70
CA ARG A 8 9.72 -6.51 -9.30
C ARG A 8 8.61 -7.46 -9.76
N GLY A 9 7.42 -6.92 -10.03
CA GLY A 9 6.27 -7.75 -10.44
C GLY A 9 5.92 -8.78 -9.37
N THR A 10 5.74 -10.05 -9.77
CA THR A 10 5.29 -11.14 -8.91
C THR A 10 6.43 -12.01 -8.35
N ASP A 11 7.67 -11.49 -8.34
CA ASP A 11 8.80 -12.22 -7.77
C ASP A 11 8.78 -12.15 -6.23
N GLU A 12 8.48 -13.27 -5.58
CA GLU A 12 8.44 -13.42 -4.11
C GLU A 12 9.75 -14.00 -3.53
N ARG A 13 10.79 -14.21 -4.34
CA ARG A 13 12.07 -14.70 -3.83
C ARG A 13 12.74 -13.64 -2.96
N VAL A 14 13.33 -14.07 -1.85
CA VAL A 14 14.08 -13.19 -0.93
C VAL A 14 15.49 -12.96 -1.47
N PRO A 15 15.85 -11.74 -1.90
CA PRO A 15 17.17 -11.48 -2.46
C PRO A 15 18.21 -11.34 -1.36
N ALA A 16 19.31 -12.11 -1.43
CA ALA A 16 20.37 -12.08 -0.41
C ALA A 16 20.97 -10.67 -0.21
N GLY A 17 21.08 -9.89 -1.29
CA GLY A 17 21.55 -8.50 -1.22
C GLY A 17 20.64 -7.59 -0.38
N GLU A 18 19.32 -7.70 -0.54
CA GLU A 18 18.38 -6.90 0.26
C GLU A 18 18.39 -7.28 1.74
N VAL A 19 18.60 -8.56 2.04
CA VAL A 19 18.80 -9.02 3.42
C VAL A 19 20.10 -8.45 3.99
N LEU A 20 21.18 -8.47 3.20
CA LEU A 20 22.47 -7.91 3.60
C LEU A 20 22.35 -6.41 3.89
N ASP A 21 21.68 -5.64 3.03
CA ASP A 21 21.47 -4.21 3.20
C ASP A 21 20.68 -3.92 4.48
N LEU A 22 19.56 -4.61 4.70
CA LEU A 22 18.74 -4.44 5.91
C LEU A 22 19.50 -4.79 7.20
N LEU A 23 20.30 -5.85 7.19
CA LEU A 23 21.13 -6.22 8.34
C LEU A 23 22.29 -5.24 8.54
N GLY A 24 22.87 -4.73 7.45
CA GLY A 24 23.88 -3.68 7.48
C GLY A 24 23.36 -2.41 8.15
N ASP A 25 22.20 -1.91 7.70
CA ASP A 25 21.52 -0.75 8.27
C ASP A 25 21.17 -0.97 9.75
N ALA A 26 20.63 -2.14 10.09
CA ALA A 26 20.29 -2.48 11.47
C ALA A 26 21.54 -2.54 12.37
N ALA A 27 22.64 -3.10 11.88
CA ALA A 27 23.89 -3.22 12.62
C ALA A 27 24.65 -1.89 12.74
N ALA A 28 24.39 -0.93 11.85
CA ALA A 28 24.88 0.44 11.99
C ALA A 28 24.17 1.18 13.14
N LEU A 29 22.87 0.93 13.34
CA LEU A 29 22.08 1.52 14.44
C LEU A 29 22.26 0.77 15.76
N TYR A 30 22.35 -0.56 15.71
CA TYR A 30 22.48 -1.43 16.86
C TYR A 30 23.53 -2.52 16.59
N PRO A 31 24.79 -2.32 17.00
CA PRO A 31 25.88 -3.25 16.68
C PRO A 31 25.66 -4.69 17.13
N GLY A 32 24.86 -4.90 18.20
CA GLY A 32 24.52 -6.22 18.72
C GLY A 32 23.76 -7.13 17.74
N VAL A 33 23.18 -6.58 16.65
CA VAL A 33 22.56 -7.40 15.59
C VAL A 33 23.54 -8.41 14.99
N ARG A 34 24.85 -8.12 14.96
CA ARG A 34 25.87 -9.00 14.36
C ARG A 34 26.01 -10.36 15.04
N GLU A 35 25.65 -10.45 16.31
CA GLU A 35 25.75 -11.66 17.11
C GLU A 35 24.44 -12.47 17.14
N MET A 36 23.37 -11.97 16.50
CA MET A 36 22.05 -12.61 16.51
C MET A 36 21.92 -13.69 15.43
N HIS A 37 21.11 -14.71 15.70
CA HIS A 37 20.72 -15.70 14.68
C HIS A 37 19.58 -15.17 13.80
N LEU A 38 19.74 -15.25 12.48
CA LEU A 38 18.66 -14.96 11.54
C LEU A 38 17.63 -16.10 11.57
N ALA A 39 16.46 -15.85 12.13
CA ALA A 39 15.39 -16.85 12.23
C ALA A 39 14.65 -17.06 10.90
N GLU A 40 14.30 -15.96 10.21
CA GLU A 40 13.55 -16.01 8.96
C GLU A 40 13.76 -14.73 8.14
N ALA A 41 13.48 -14.83 6.84
CA ALA A 41 13.33 -13.70 5.94
C ALA A 41 12.17 -14.00 4.98
N LEU A 42 11.26 -13.03 4.85
CA LEU A 42 10.03 -13.17 4.08
C LEU A 42 9.92 -12.01 3.08
N SER A 43 9.38 -12.31 1.90
CA SER A 43 8.98 -11.31 0.91
C SER A 43 7.46 -11.33 0.77
N GLY A 44 6.87 -10.16 0.47
CA GLY A 44 5.43 -10.05 0.29
C GLY A 44 5.03 -8.84 -0.54
N HIS A 45 4.02 -9.03 -1.37
CA HIS A 45 3.50 -7.97 -2.24
C HIS A 45 2.60 -7.00 -1.48
N ARG A 46 2.83 -5.70 -1.68
CA ARG A 46 1.97 -4.64 -1.15
C ARG A 46 0.94 -4.28 -2.22
N PRO A 47 -0.37 -4.39 -1.94
CA PRO A 47 -1.38 -3.96 -2.90
C PRO A 47 -1.40 -2.43 -2.95
N THR A 48 -0.69 -1.87 -3.92
CA THR A 48 -0.65 -0.43 -4.23
C THR A 48 -1.41 -0.16 -5.53
N LEU A 49 -1.83 1.09 -5.71
CA LEU A 49 -2.49 1.57 -6.92
C LEU A 49 -1.70 2.74 -7.47
N ALA A 50 -1.80 2.95 -8.79
CA ALA A 50 -1.33 4.18 -9.42
C ALA A 50 -2.09 5.42 -8.91
N THR A 51 -3.33 5.22 -8.44
CA THR A 51 -4.12 6.28 -7.80
C THR A 51 -3.68 6.50 -6.36
N PRO A 52 -3.64 7.75 -5.87
CA PRO A 52 -3.35 8.02 -4.46
C PRO A 52 -4.41 7.41 -3.53
N GLY A 53 -3.95 6.60 -2.56
CA GLY A 53 -4.78 6.09 -1.47
C GLY A 53 -5.51 4.76 -1.77
N PRO A 54 -6.20 4.21 -0.76
CA PRO A 54 -6.95 2.97 -0.88
C PRO A 54 -8.20 3.15 -1.75
N LEU A 55 -8.60 2.06 -2.41
CA LEU A 55 -9.76 1.97 -3.28
C LEU A 55 -10.86 1.19 -2.58
N LEU A 56 -12.02 1.82 -2.41
CA LEU A 56 -13.29 1.14 -2.12
C LEU A 56 -14.27 1.51 -3.24
N ARG A 57 -14.58 0.56 -4.13
CA ARG A 57 -15.47 0.81 -5.28
C ARG A 57 -16.40 -0.36 -5.55
N GLU A 58 -17.55 -0.04 -6.10
CA GLU A 58 -18.51 -1.01 -6.59
C GLU A 58 -18.45 -1.09 -8.10
N HIS A 59 -18.57 -2.30 -8.62
CA HIS A 59 -18.59 -2.59 -10.04
C HIS A 59 -19.73 -3.55 -10.34
N THR A 60 -20.36 -3.36 -11.49
CA THR A 60 -21.34 -4.32 -12.02
C THR A 60 -20.68 -5.06 -13.17
N LEU A 61 -20.55 -6.37 -13.05
CA LEU A 61 -20.00 -7.24 -14.08
C LEU A 61 -21.13 -8.00 -14.79
N PRO A 62 -21.00 -8.28 -16.10
CA PRO A 62 -21.90 -9.21 -16.76
C PRO A 62 -21.71 -10.62 -16.19
N GLY A 63 -22.80 -11.35 -15.95
CA GLY A 63 -22.80 -12.74 -15.48
C GLY A 63 -23.75 -13.61 -16.30
N SER A 64 -23.56 -14.94 -16.24
CA SER A 64 -24.39 -15.93 -16.94
C SER A 64 -25.87 -15.83 -16.59
N ASP A 65 -26.18 -15.46 -15.35
CA ASP A 65 -27.53 -15.38 -14.79
C ASP A 65 -27.96 -13.91 -14.53
N GLY A 66 -27.34 -12.97 -15.25
CA GLY A 66 -27.58 -11.52 -15.10
C GLY A 66 -26.39 -10.77 -14.49
N PRO A 67 -26.52 -9.45 -14.29
CA PRO A 67 -25.45 -8.61 -13.77
C PRO A 67 -25.09 -8.96 -12.32
N VAL A 68 -23.79 -9.13 -12.04
CA VAL A 68 -23.24 -9.41 -10.71
C VAL A 68 -22.59 -8.15 -10.15
N ARG A 69 -22.97 -7.77 -8.93
CA ARG A 69 -22.34 -6.68 -8.20
C ARG A 69 -21.11 -7.17 -7.45
N VAL A 70 -19.99 -6.46 -7.61
CA VAL A 70 -18.69 -6.73 -6.96
C VAL A 70 -18.23 -5.49 -6.20
N VAL A 71 -17.74 -5.67 -4.98
CA VAL A 71 -17.12 -4.61 -4.19
C VAL A 71 -15.61 -4.87 -4.13
N LEU A 72 -14.81 -3.91 -4.60
CA LEU A 72 -13.35 -3.94 -4.52
C LEU A 72 -12.88 -3.11 -3.34
N SER A 73 -12.06 -3.70 -2.46
CA SER A 73 -11.43 -3.04 -1.30
C SER A 73 -9.94 -3.36 -1.29
N THR A 74 -9.11 -2.47 -1.85
CA THR A 74 -7.66 -2.72 -2.06
C THR A 74 -6.85 -1.42 -2.07
N GLY A 75 -5.55 -1.47 -2.39
CA GLY A 75 -4.72 -0.28 -2.54
C GLY A 75 -4.19 0.30 -1.21
N HIS A 76 -4.27 -0.47 -0.13
CA HIS A 76 -3.87 0.00 1.19
C HIS A 76 -2.34 0.12 1.37
N GLY A 77 -1.55 -0.44 0.45
CA GLY A 77 -0.08 -0.37 0.45
C GLY A 77 0.52 -0.74 1.81
N ARG A 78 1.40 0.14 2.32
CA ARG A 78 2.06 -0.04 3.63
C ARG A 78 1.16 0.21 4.86
N HIS A 79 -0.06 0.69 4.66
CA HIS A 79 -0.98 1.04 5.76
C HIS A 79 -2.11 0.01 5.91
N GLY A 80 -2.01 -1.16 5.26
CA GLY A 80 -3.05 -2.20 5.27
C GLY A 80 -3.48 -2.64 6.67
N VAL A 81 -2.51 -3.01 7.53
CA VAL A 81 -2.80 -3.47 8.90
C VAL A 81 -3.46 -2.35 9.72
N LEU A 82 -2.91 -1.14 9.66
CA LEU A 82 -3.44 0.04 10.38
C LEU A 82 -4.89 0.34 9.98
N LEU A 83 -5.17 0.31 8.67
CA LEU A 83 -6.47 0.69 8.11
C LEU A 83 -7.47 -0.48 8.04
N CYS A 84 -7.07 -1.69 8.42
CA CYS A 84 -7.86 -2.91 8.26
C CYS A 84 -9.28 -2.79 8.86
N HIS A 85 -9.39 -2.32 10.11
CA HIS A 85 -10.68 -2.18 10.78
C HIS A 85 -11.64 -1.22 10.04
N ARG A 86 -11.12 -0.09 9.57
CA ARG A 86 -11.88 0.92 8.83
C ARG A 86 -12.27 0.42 7.45
N ALA A 87 -11.35 -0.27 6.77
CA ALA A 87 -11.61 -0.91 5.48
C ALA A 87 -12.72 -1.95 5.61
N ALA A 88 -12.66 -2.82 6.63
CA ALA A 88 -13.67 -3.85 6.89
C ALA A 88 -15.06 -3.25 7.15
N ALA A 89 -15.15 -2.21 7.99
CA ALA A 89 -16.42 -1.56 8.27
C ALA A 89 -17.05 -0.93 7.00
N ALA A 90 -16.24 -0.22 6.20
CA ALA A 90 -16.68 0.42 4.98
C ALA A 90 -17.06 -0.61 3.89
N THR A 91 -16.28 -1.67 3.73
CA THR A 91 -16.61 -2.78 2.81
C THR A 91 -17.89 -3.48 3.22
N ALA A 92 -18.08 -3.76 4.50
CA ALA A 92 -19.30 -4.41 4.99
C ALA A 92 -20.54 -3.53 4.80
N ALA A 93 -20.41 -2.21 4.97
CA ALA A 93 -21.48 -1.25 4.67
C ALA A 93 -21.81 -1.25 3.17
N ALA A 94 -20.79 -1.18 2.29
CA ALA A 94 -20.98 -1.27 0.85
C ALA A 94 -21.68 -2.57 0.45
N VAL A 95 -21.25 -3.73 0.96
CA VAL A 95 -21.87 -5.02 0.62
C VAL A 95 -23.35 -5.06 1.01
N ARG A 96 -23.73 -4.53 2.19
CA ARG A 96 -25.11 -4.57 2.71
C ARG A 96 -26.08 -3.61 2.03
N THR A 97 -25.60 -2.50 1.47
CA THR A 97 -26.48 -1.47 0.88
C THR A 97 -26.39 -1.50 -0.64
N SER A 98 -27.54 -1.56 -1.33
CA SER A 98 -27.63 -1.39 -2.79
C SER A 98 -27.81 0.09 -3.17
N ALA A 99 -26.93 1.00 -2.73
CA ALA A 99 -26.89 2.44 -3.09
C ALA A 99 -25.62 3.13 -2.52
N PRO A 100 -25.10 4.23 -3.13
CA PRO A 100 -23.71 4.27 -3.60
C PRO A 100 -22.68 4.92 -2.67
N SER A 101 -21.45 4.43 -2.86
CA SER A 101 -20.18 5.17 -2.84
C SER A 101 -19.83 5.93 -1.57
N VAL A 102 -18.99 5.32 -0.72
CA VAL A 102 -18.06 6.13 0.09
C VAL A 102 -17.24 6.95 -0.91
N ALA A 103 -17.35 8.28 -0.87
CA ALA A 103 -16.46 9.12 -1.67
C ALA A 103 -15.01 8.72 -1.34
N PRO A 104 -14.11 8.60 -2.35
CA PRO A 104 -12.70 8.35 -2.06
C PRO A 104 -12.27 9.43 -1.07
N THR A 105 -11.83 9.02 0.12
CA THR A 105 -11.26 9.98 1.07
C THR A 105 -10.04 10.56 0.36
N PRO A 106 -10.05 11.83 -0.09
CA PRO A 106 -8.86 12.39 -0.69
C PRO A 106 -7.76 12.30 0.39
N PRO A 107 -6.55 11.84 0.05
CA PRO A 107 -5.47 11.87 1.02
C PRO A 107 -5.31 13.33 1.42
N ALA A 108 -5.42 13.63 2.72
CA ALA A 108 -5.05 14.93 3.24
C ALA A 108 -3.61 15.20 2.78
N ARG A 109 -3.48 16.08 1.78
CA ARG A 109 -2.22 16.72 1.43
C ARG A 109 -2.48 18.21 1.44
N SER A 110 -1.91 18.87 2.44
CA SER A 110 -1.34 20.20 2.20
C SER A 110 -0.32 20.03 1.07
N SER A 111 -0.54 20.70 -0.05
CA SER A 111 0.48 20.85 -1.08
C SER A 111 1.69 21.58 -0.46
N PRO A 112 2.94 21.14 -0.64
CA PRO A 112 4.05 22.07 -0.52
C PRO A 112 3.86 23.12 -1.63
N SER A 113 3.70 24.38 -1.24
CA SER A 113 3.76 25.49 -2.19
C SER A 113 5.14 25.46 -2.85
N VAL A 114 5.19 25.21 -4.15
CA VAL A 114 6.37 25.52 -4.96
C VAL A 114 6.49 27.05 -4.95
N PRO A 115 7.55 27.66 -4.39
CA PRO A 115 7.74 29.10 -4.56
C PRO A 115 7.99 29.39 -6.05
N PRO A 116 7.43 30.48 -6.61
CA PRO A 116 7.67 30.83 -8.00
C PRO A 116 9.15 31.09 -8.22
N THR A 117 9.74 30.38 -9.18
CA THR A 117 11.12 30.62 -9.64
C THR A 117 11.19 32.03 -10.24
N LEU A 118 12.08 32.86 -9.69
CA LEU A 118 12.44 34.15 -10.26
C LEU A 118 13.29 33.93 -11.50
N GLU A 119 12.66 33.72 -12.66
CA GLU A 119 13.37 33.77 -13.95
C GLU A 119 12.45 34.21 -15.10
N GLU A 120 11.81 35.38 -14.94
CA GLU A 120 11.48 36.26 -16.08
C GLU A 120 11.59 37.71 -15.61
N ALA A 121 12.82 38.20 -15.54
CA ALA A 121 13.13 39.63 -15.54
C ALA A 121 14.46 39.81 -16.27
N SER A 122 14.39 39.89 -17.60
CA SER A 122 15.38 40.60 -18.39
C SER A 122 14.75 41.21 -19.62
#